data_AF-A0A6G2DNA0-F1
#
_entry.id   AF-A0A6G2DNA0-F1
#
_cell.length_a   1.000
_cell.length_b   1.000
_cell.length_c   1.000
_cell.angle_alpha   90.00
_cell.angle_beta   90.00
_cell.angle_gamma   90.00
#
_symmetry.space_group_name_H-M   'P 1'
#
loop_
_entity.id
_entity.type
_entity.pdbx_description
1 polymer ?
#
loop_
_entity_poly.entity_id
_entity_poly.type
_entity_poly.pdbx_seq_one_letter_code
_entity_poly.pdbx_strand_id
1 'polypeptide(L)'
;MELEKVINVEDYYKSNKIPKIFPMHSVTYKTCILKENNIKLTEKIFYVDIQYIVFPLKYISDWEYWNLDVYQYFLGRPDQSMTIENRMKNIEHSRKATESIVEFYSTLGDVYFKDIVNSLLKGLLNTRYLLAFLSDDRERLLKETTDYIRKYKIKYTYDSRMKTSYLLYLNEIHNRRYSFIV
;
A
#
# COMPACT_ATOMS: atom_id res chain seq x y z
N MET A 1 -24.07 47.11 -17.96
CA MET A 1 -23.05 46.15 -17.51
C MET A 1 -23.71 45.25 -16.49
N GLU A 2 -24.19 44.08 -16.92
CA GLU A 2 -24.55 43.03 -15.97
C GLU A 2 -23.25 42.56 -15.30
N LEU A 3 -23.20 42.67 -13.97
CA LEU A 3 -22.14 42.05 -13.18
C LEU A 3 -22.23 40.55 -13.43
N GLU A 4 -21.17 39.97 -14.00
CA GLU A 4 -21.03 38.53 -14.14
C GLU A 4 -21.37 37.87 -12.80
N LYS A 5 -22.39 37.02 -12.82
CA LYS A 5 -22.79 36.25 -11.65
C LYS A 5 -21.64 35.28 -11.40
N VAL A 6 -20.81 35.55 -10.39
CA VAL A 6 -19.81 34.59 -9.91
C VAL A 6 -20.57 33.37 -9.40
N ILE A 7 -20.67 32.34 -10.25
CA ILE A 7 -21.21 31.05 -9.85
C ILE A 7 -20.10 30.40 -9.03
N ASN A 8 -20.28 30.40 -7.70
CA ASN A 8 -19.41 29.68 -6.78
C ASN A 8 -19.70 28.18 -6.96
N VAL A 9 -19.11 27.58 -7.98
CA VAL A 9 -19.11 26.13 -8.14
C VAL A 9 -18.09 25.63 -7.14
N GLU A 10 -18.55 24.89 -6.15
CA GLU A 10 -17.67 24.27 -5.16
C GLU A 10 -16.64 23.36 -5.89
N ASP A 11 -15.37 23.75 -5.90
CA ASP A 11 -14.23 23.02 -6.52
C ASP A 11 -13.81 21.79 -5.68
N TYR A 12 -14.80 21.04 -5.18
CA TYR A 12 -14.58 19.83 -4.43
C TYR A 12 -15.54 18.71 -4.85
N TYR A 13 -15.06 17.47 -4.75
CA TYR A 13 -15.88 16.28 -4.96
C TYR A 13 -16.06 15.56 -3.64
N LYS A 14 -17.31 15.18 -3.29
CA LYS A 14 -17.62 14.47 -2.05
C LYS A 14 -18.31 13.15 -2.32
N SER A 15 -17.93 12.12 -1.57
CA SER A 15 -18.56 10.81 -1.65
C SER A 15 -18.38 10.03 -0.35
N ASN A 16 -19.26 9.04 -0.12
CA ASN A 16 -19.11 8.04 0.95
C ASN A 16 -18.27 6.83 0.50
N LYS A 17 -17.90 6.77 -0.78
CA LYS A 17 -17.04 5.74 -1.36
C LYS A 17 -15.77 6.37 -1.90
N ILE A 18 -14.67 6.08 -1.23
CA ILE A 18 -13.28 6.29 -1.65
C ILE A 18 -12.97 5.43 -2.90
N PRO A 19 -12.60 6.02 -4.05
CA PRO A 19 -12.44 5.27 -5.29
C PRO A 19 -11.19 4.38 -5.31
N LYS A 20 -10.14 4.76 -4.57
CA LYS A 20 -8.86 4.07 -4.48
C LYS A 20 -8.06 4.57 -3.29
N ILE A 21 -6.98 3.87 -2.96
CA ILE A 21 -5.97 4.39 -2.05
C ILE A 21 -5.22 5.55 -2.72
N PHE A 22 -5.07 6.64 -1.98
CA PHE A 22 -4.28 7.81 -2.35
C PHE A 22 -2.94 7.84 -1.60
N PRO A 23 -1.88 8.41 -2.17
CA PRO A 23 -0.59 8.52 -1.49
C PRO A 23 -0.68 9.46 -0.27
N MET A 24 0.19 9.24 0.72
CA MET A 24 0.14 9.94 2.00
C MET A 24 0.19 11.46 1.86
N HIS A 25 0.99 11.96 0.91
CA HIS A 25 1.12 13.40 0.63
C HIS A 25 -0.10 14.05 -0.04
N SER A 26 -1.18 13.29 -0.27
CA SER A 26 -2.44 13.81 -0.84
C SER A 26 -3.65 13.60 0.08
N VAL A 27 -3.43 13.11 1.31
CA VAL A 27 -4.52 12.80 2.25
C VAL A 27 -4.31 13.51 3.57
N THR A 28 -5.42 13.97 4.13
CA THR A 28 -5.50 14.50 5.50
C THR A 28 -6.69 13.86 6.18
N TYR A 29 -6.55 13.51 7.46
CA TYR A 29 -7.64 12.97 8.28
C TYR A 29 -8.08 14.02 9.30
N LYS A 30 -9.37 14.01 9.64
CA LYS A 30 -9.86 14.74 10.82
C LYS A 30 -9.13 14.22 12.06
N THR A 31 -8.63 15.12 12.89
CA THR A 31 -7.86 14.77 14.10
C THR A 31 -8.62 13.83 15.05
N CYS A 32 -9.95 13.98 15.15
CA CYS A 32 -10.80 13.10 15.95
C CYS A 32 -10.69 11.63 15.51
N ILE A 33 -10.68 11.36 14.19
CA ILE A 33 -10.52 10.00 13.66
C ILE A 33 -9.24 9.36 14.17
N LEU A 34 -8.15 10.12 14.23
CA LEU A 34 -6.86 9.60 14.68
C LEU A 34 -6.82 9.39 16.20
N LYS A 35 -7.30 10.37 16.99
CA LYS A 35 -7.23 10.35 18.46
C LYS A 35 -8.19 9.34 19.09
N GLU A 36 -9.42 9.27 18.59
CA GLU A 36 -10.49 8.48 19.22
C GLU A 36 -10.36 6.99 18.92
N ASN A 37 -9.66 6.62 17.84
CA ASN A 37 -9.58 5.24 17.37
C ASN A 37 -8.25 4.54 17.70
N ASN A 38 -7.41 5.15 18.54
CA ASN A 38 -6.14 4.57 19.02
C ASN A 38 -5.26 4.02 17.87
N ILE A 39 -5.15 4.79 16.79
CA ILE A 39 -4.38 4.39 15.61
C ILE A 39 -2.89 4.51 15.95
N LYS A 40 -2.20 3.36 15.97
CA LYS A 40 -0.78 3.29 16.28
C LYS A 40 0.01 2.91 15.05
N LEU A 41 0.99 3.75 14.73
CA LEU A 41 1.95 3.48 13.67
C LEU A 41 3.17 2.77 14.26
N THR A 42 3.83 1.95 13.44
CA THR A 42 5.07 1.30 13.83
C THR A 42 6.19 2.32 13.85
N GLU A 43 6.85 2.44 15.00
CA GLU A 43 7.95 3.38 15.17
C GLU A 43 9.27 2.83 14.63
N LYS A 44 10.20 3.73 14.32
CA LYS A 44 11.59 3.43 13.95
C LYS A 44 11.75 2.53 12.71
N ILE A 45 10.80 2.60 11.78
CA ILE A 45 10.89 1.93 10.49
C ILE A 45 10.55 2.89 9.34
N PHE A 46 11.00 2.55 8.13
CA PHE A 46 10.55 3.21 6.90
C PHE A 46 9.18 2.67 6.45
N TYR A 47 8.58 3.33 5.47
CA TYR A 47 7.32 2.93 4.82
C TYR A 47 6.10 2.92 5.76
N VAL A 48 6.18 3.67 6.85
CA VAL A 48 5.08 3.84 7.83
C VAL A 48 3.94 4.70 7.28
N ASP A 49 4.19 5.45 6.19
CA ASP A 49 3.20 6.21 5.44
C ASP A 49 2.03 5.32 4.98
N ILE A 50 2.29 4.05 4.64
CA ILE A 50 1.24 3.12 4.29
C ILE A 50 0.28 2.80 5.44
N GLN A 51 0.80 2.75 6.67
CA GLN A 51 -0.02 2.53 7.86
C GLN A 51 -0.89 3.75 8.15
N TYR A 52 -0.33 4.95 7.97
CA TYR A 52 -1.07 6.21 8.08
C TYR A 52 -2.21 6.29 7.06
N ILE A 53 -2.01 5.80 5.84
CA ILE A 53 -3.05 5.78 4.81
C ILE A 53 -4.14 4.74 5.10
N VAL A 54 -3.74 3.53 5.54
CA VAL A 54 -4.65 2.37 5.56
C VAL A 54 -5.40 2.23 6.89
N PHE A 55 -4.74 2.40 8.02
CA PHE A 55 -5.35 2.13 9.32
C PHE A 55 -6.57 3.01 9.63
N PRO A 56 -6.62 4.29 9.24
CA PRO A 56 -7.80 5.12 9.45
C PRO A 56 -9.01 4.72 8.61
N LEU A 57 -8.84 4.02 7.48
CA LEU A 57 -9.90 3.83 6.47
C LEU A 57 -11.18 3.21 7.03
N LYS A 58 -11.07 2.29 7.98
CA LYS A 58 -12.24 1.61 8.57
C LYS A 58 -13.13 2.51 9.44
N TYR A 59 -12.67 3.74 9.73
CA TYR A 59 -13.36 4.73 10.56
C TYR A 59 -13.90 5.91 9.75
N ILE A 60 -13.76 5.88 8.42
CA ILE A 60 -14.15 6.97 7.53
C ILE A 60 -15.57 6.72 7.01
N SER A 61 -16.44 7.71 7.20
CA SER A 61 -17.81 7.72 6.65
C SER A 61 -17.91 8.39 5.29
N ASP A 62 -17.08 9.41 5.06
CA ASP A 62 -17.09 10.27 3.87
C ASP A 62 -15.70 10.86 3.62
N TRP A 63 -15.48 11.27 2.38
CA TRP A 63 -14.26 11.93 1.96
C TRP A 63 -14.57 13.07 0.99
N GLU A 64 -13.65 14.03 0.94
CA GLU A 64 -13.71 15.19 0.06
C GLU A 64 -12.38 15.32 -0.70
N TYR A 65 -12.46 15.48 -2.02
CA TYR A 65 -11.35 15.86 -2.87
C TYR A 65 -11.39 17.36 -3.07
N TRP A 66 -10.28 18.04 -2.84
CA TRP A 66 -10.10 19.45 -3.13
C TRP A 66 -9.02 19.60 -4.20
N ASN A 67 -9.32 20.34 -5.27
CA ASN A 67 -8.35 20.61 -6.34
C ASN A 67 -7.36 21.70 -5.91
N LEU A 68 -6.52 21.39 -4.91
CA LEU A 68 -5.58 22.33 -4.30
C LEU A 68 -4.16 21.78 -4.31
N ASP A 69 -3.20 22.66 -4.61
CA ASP A 69 -1.76 22.37 -4.55
C ASP A 69 -1.20 22.59 -3.13
N VAL A 70 -1.59 21.73 -2.19
CA VAL A 70 -1.22 21.89 -0.77
C VAL A 70 0.16 21.35 -0.40
N TYR A 71 0.75 20.51 -1.26
CA TYR A 71 1.99 19.80 -0.94
C TYR A 71 2.83 19.51 -2.18
N GLN A 72 4.12 19.84 -2.13
CA GLN A 72 5.09 19.55 -3.20
C GLN A 72 6.01 18.38 -2.79
N TYR A 73 5.84 17.22 -3.42
CA TYR A 73 6.66 16.03 -3.16
C TYR A 73 7.84 15.95 -4.13
N PHE A 74 9.06 16.07 -3.60
CA PHE A 74 10.28 15.97 -4.40
C PHE A 74 10.65 14.51 -4.71
N LEU A 75 10.78 14.18 -5.98
CA LEU A 75 11.14 12.85 -6.47
C LEU A 75 12.60 12.79 -6.94
N GLY A 76 13.23 11.63 -6.77
CA GLY A 76 14.46 11.29 -7.49
C GLY A 76 15.77 11.80 -6.85
N ARG A 77 15.77 12.13 -5.56
CA ARG A 77 17.03 12.44 -4.86
C ARG A 77 17.77 11.14 -4.47
N PRO A 78 19.10 11.05 -4.66
CA PRO A 78 19.89 9.83 -4.39
C PRO A 78 19.76 9.31 -2.96
N ASP A 79 19.64 10.20 -1.98
CA ASP A 79 19.57 9.85 -0.56
C ASP A 79 18.16 9.46 -0.08
N GLN A 80 17.20 9.27 -1.00
CA GLN A 80 15.83 8.89 -0.63
C GLN A 80 15.74 7.44 -0.17
N SER A 81 14.87 7.20 0.81
CA SER A 81 14.56 5.86 1.33
C SER A 81 13.97 4.90 0.29
N MET A 82 13.53 5.43 -0.85
CA MET A 82 12.92 4.70 -1.96
C MET A 82 13.92 4.24 -3.04
N THR A 83 15.21 4.59 -2.93
CA THR A 83 16.23 4.02 -3.83
C THR A 83 16.36 2.51 -3.62
N ILE A 84 16.72 1.75 -4.65
CA ILE A 84 16.82 0.29 -4.57
C ILE A 84 17.79 -0.11 -3.45
N GLU A 85 18.95 0.54 -3.37
CA GLU A 85 19.95 0.31 -2.33
C GLU A 85 19.37 0.49 -0.91
N ASN A 86 18.71 1.63 -0.65
CA ASN A 86 18.10 1.87 0.66
C ASN A 86 16.95 0.90 0.97
N ARG A 87 16.17 0.50 -0.04
CA ARG A 87 15.10 -0.48 0.13
C ARG A 87 15.63 -1.88 0.44
N MET A 88 16.74 -2.27 -0.18
CA MET A 88 17.43 -3.53 0.10
C MET A 88 18.02 -3.52 1.52
N LYS A 89 18.71 -2.43 1.90
CA LYS A 89 19.25 -2.25 3.26
C LYS A 89 18.16 -2.32 4.34
N ASN A 90 16.96 -1.85 4.02
CA ASN A 90 15.83 -1.79 4.94
C ASN A 90 14.70 -2.78 4.57
N ILE A 91 15.04 -3.93 3.97
CA ILE A 91 14.04 -4.91 3.52
C ILE A 91 13.13 -5.38 4.66
N GLU A 92 13.68 -5.47 5.87
CA GLU A 92 12.94 -5.81 7.09
C GLU A 92 11.89 -4.74 7.47
N HIS A 93 12.13 -3.47 7.17
CA HIS A 93 11.13 -2.42 7.37
C HIS A 93 9.97 -2.59 6.38
N SER A 94 10.27 -2.88 5.12
CA SER A 94 9.26 -3.20 4.10
C SER A 94 8.45 -4.44 4.50
N ARG A 95 9.10 -5.44 5.10
CA ARG A 95 8.48 -6.65 5.63
C ARG A 95 7.45 -6.30 6.71
N LYS A 96 7.89 -5.63 7.77
CA LYS A 96 7.04 -5.20 8.90
C LYS A 96 5.86 -4.35 8.45
N ALA A 97 6.10 -3.36 7.59
CA ALA A 97 5.05 -2.51 7.04
C ALA A 97 4.01 -3.34 6.27
N THR A 98 4.44 -4.19 5.33
CA THR A 98 3.53 -5.04 4.53
C THR A 98 2.72 -5.98 5.40
N GLU A 99 3.35 -6.65 6.36
CA GLU A 99 2.69 -7.60 7.27
C GLU A 99 1.64 -6.91 8.14
N SER A 100 1.92 -5.72 8.65
CA SER A 100 0.93 -4.94 9.38
C SER A 100 -0.32 -4.60 8.54
N ILE A 101 -0.16 -4.38 7.23
CA ILE A 101 -1.28 -4.15 6.31
C ILE A 101 -2.09 -5.42 6.07
N VAL A 102 -1.43 -6.58 5.95
CA VAL A 102 -2.10 -7.88 5.84
C VAL A 102 -2.91 -8.19 7.09
N GLU A 103 -2.31 -7.99 8.27
CA GLU A 103 -2.98 -8.21 9.54
C GLU A 103 -4.21 -7.31 9.65
N PHE A 104 -4.05 -6.02 9.34
CA PHE A 104 -5.18 -5.09 9.27
C PHE A 104 -6.25 -5.55 8.27
N TYR A 105 -5.85 -5.95 7.05
CA TYR A 105 -6.76 -6.46 6.02
C TYR A 105 -7.59 -7.64 6.50
N SER A 106 -7.01 -8.54 7.31
CA SER A 106 -7.72 -9.68 7.88
C SER A 106 -8.83 -9.29 8.87
N THR A 107 -8.72 -8.11 9.48
CA THR A 107 -9.73 -7.57 10.41
C THR A 107 -10.89 -6.87 9.73
N LEU A 108 -10.78 -6.56 8.43
CA LEU A 108 -11.84 -5.86 7.71
C LEU A 108 -13.06 -6.77 7.51
N GLY A 109 -14.24 -6.30 7.89
CA GLY A 109 -15.51 -7.00 7.61
C GLY A 109 -16.12 -6.58 6.27
N ASP A 110 -16.00 -5.29 5.94
CA ASP A 110 -16.60 -4.68 4.77
C ASP A 110 -15.89 -5.10 3.48
N VAL A 111 -16.67 -5.60 2.52
CA VAL A 111 -16.18 -6.13 1.24
C VAL A 111 -15.56 -5.02 0.38
N TYR A 112 -16.17 -3.85 0.38
CA TYR A 112 -15.72 -2.71 -0.42
C TYR A 112 -14.36 -2.19 0.08
N PHE A 113 -14.17 -2.07 1.40
CA PHE A 113 -12.86 -1.71 1.96
C PHE A 113 -11.82 -2.80 1.75
N LYS A 114 -12.22 -4.08 1.84
CA LYS A 114 -11.35 -5.19 1.50
C LYS A 114 -10.85 -5.09 0.06
N ASP A 115 -11.70 -4.81 -0.91
CA ASP A 115 -11.28 -4.74 -2.31
C ASP A 115 -10.26 -3.63 -2.56
N ILE A 116 -10.46 -2.45 -1.96
CA ILE A 116 -9.54 -1.32 -2.05
C ILE A 116 -8.17 -1.68 -1.44
N VAL A 117 -8.18 -2.22 -0.21
CA VAL A 117 -6.94 -2.59 0.49
C VAL A 117 -6.24 -3.77 -0.20
N ASN A 118 -6.99 -4.71 -0.79
CA ASN A 118 -6.44 -5.83 -1.55
C ASN A 118 -5.67 -5.36 -2.79
N SER A 119 -6.17 -4.32 -3.50
CA SER A 119 -5.44 -3.73 -4.63
C SER A 119 -4.10 -3.14 -4.20
N LEU A 120 -4.07 -2.43 -3.07
CA LEU A 120 -2.83 -1.92 -2.49
C LEU A 120 -1.89 -3.08 -2.08
N LEU A 121 -2.44 -4.07 -1.39
CA LEU A 121 -1.68 -5.20 -0.86
C LEU A 121 -0.99 -6.00 -1.97
N LYS A 122 -1.64 -6.19 -3.11
CA LYS A 122 -1.03 -6.77 -4.31
C LYS A 122 0.25 -6.02 -4.70
N GLY A 123 0.21 -4.69 -4.74
CA GLY A 123 1.38 -3.86 -5.04
C GLY A 123 2.53 -4.00 -4.04
N LEU A 124 2.20 -4.05 -2.74
CA LEU A 124 3.18 -4.29 -1.66
C LEU A 124 3.82 -5.68 -1.78
N LEU A 125 3.02 -6.71 -2.06
CA LEU A 125 3.51 -8.08 -2.23
C LEU A 125 4.37 -8.21 -3.49
N ASN A 126 3.98 -7.60 -4.61
CA ASN A 126 4.84 -7.56 -5.81
C ASN A 126 6.19 -6.90 -5.52
N THR A 127 6.17 -5.76 -4.86
CA THR A 127 7.40 -5.11 -4.38
C THR A 127 8.25 -6.06 -3.55
N ARG A 128 7.65 -6.74 -2.57
CA ARG A 128 8.37 -7.66 -1.68
C ARG A 128 8.99 -8.84 -2.44
N TYR A 129 8.28 -9.41 -3.41
CA TYR A 129 8.81 -10.44 -4.31
C TYR A 129 9.99 -9.94 -5.16
N LEU A 130 9.89 -8.72 -5.71
CA LEU A 130 10.97 -8.15 -6.53
C LEU A 130 12.21 -7.84 -5.68
N LEU A 131 12.05 -7.28 -4.48
CA LEU A 131 13.16 -7.05 -3.56
C LEU A 131 13.78 -8.38 -3.08
N ALA A 132 12.95 -9.39 -2.80
CA ALA A 132 13.43 -10.73 -2.47
C ALA A 132 14.26 -11.32 -3.62
N PHE A 133 13.79 -11.19 -4.87
CA PHE A 133 14.51 -11.69 -6.03
C PHE A 133 15.89 -11.03 -6.22
N LEU A 134 16.00 -9.74 -5.92
CA LEU A 134 17.25 -8.97 -5.97
C LEU A 134 18.16 -9.21 -4.77
N SER A 135 17.68 -9.90 -3.73
CA SER A 135 18.45 -10.16 -2.51
C SER A 135 19.35 -11.39 -2.66
N ASP A 136 20.47 -11.36 -1.94
CA ASP A 136 21.29 -12.56 -1.72
C ASP A 136 20.52 -13.61 -0.90
N ASP A 137 19.62 -13.17 -0.03
CA ASP A 137 18.78 -14.02 0.82
C ASP A 137 17.43 -14.35 0.17
N ARG A 138 17.42 -14.43 -1.17
CA ARG A 138 16.19 -14.60 -1.97
C ARG A 138 15.37 -15.79 -1.54
N GLU A 139 16.01 -16.93 -1.25
CA GLU A 139 15.31 -18.17 -0.97
C GLU A 139 14.46 -18.08 0.28
N ARG A 140 15.01 -17.50 1.35
CA ARG A 140 14.29 -17.29 2.60
C ARG A 140 13.16 -16.29 2.39
N LEU A 141 13.44 -15.15 1.77
CA LEU A 141 12.49 -14.05 1.62
C LEU A 141 11.30 -14.43 0.71
N LEU A 142 11.54 -15.16 -0.38
CA LEU A 142 10.50 -15.67 -1.27
C LEU A 142 9.59 -16.67 -0.54
N LYS A 143 10.19 -17.59 0.22
CA LYS A 143 9.47 -18.57 1.02
C LYS A 143 8.64 -17.90 2.11
N GLU A 144 9.24 -17.02 2.91
CA GLU A 144 8.55 -16.28 3.97
C GLU A 144 7.37 -15.47 3.42
N THR A 145 7.55 -14.77 2.29
CA THR A 145 6.47 -14.01 1.64
C THR A 145 5.33 -14.92 1.21
N THR A 146 5.64 -16.07 0.62
CA THR A 146 4.65 -17.05 0.16
C THR A 146 3.92 -17.72 1.32
N ASP A 147 4.64 -18.11 2.37
CA ASP A 147 4.07 -18.68 3.59
C ASP A 147 3.11 -17.68 4.25
N TYR A 148 3.47 -16.39 4.27
CA TYR A 148 2.63 -15.34 4.83
C TYR A 148 1.34 -15.13 3.99
N ILE A 149 1.43 -15.13 2.66
CA ILE A 149 0.25 -15.12 1.76
C ILE A 149 -0.68 -16.29 2.07
N ARG A 150 -0.13 -17.51 2.23
CA ARG A 150 -0.90 -18.71 2.53
C ARG A 150 -1.54 -18.66 3.92
N LYS A 151 -0.79 -18.24 4.94
CA LYS A 151 -1.27 -18.10 6.33
C LYS A 151 -2.52 -17.23 6.42
N TYR A 152 -2.54 -16.10 5.74
CA TYR A 152 -3.66 -15.16 5.75
C TYR A 152 -4.64 -15.35 4.59
N LYS A 153 -4.49 -16.42 3.79
CA LYS A 153 -5.36 -16.76 2.65
C LYS A 153 -5.56 -15.58 1.69
N ILE A 154 -4.50 -14.81 1.42
CA ILE A 154 -4.56 -13.66 0.52
C ILE A 154 -4.74 -14.14 -0.92
N LYS A 155 -5.71 -13.55 -1.63
CA LYS A 155 -5.98 -13.85 -3.03
C LYS A 155 -4.95 -13.17 -3.95
N TYR A 156 -3.79 -13.81 -4.11
CA TYR A 156 -2.73 -13.37 -5.02
C TYR A 156 -2.90 -13.99 -6.42
N THR A 157 -3.70 -13.33 -7.26
CA THR A 157 -4.02 -13.78 -8.62
C THR A 157 -3.07 -13.19 -9.66
N TYR A 158 -2.97 -13.84 -10.82
CA TYR A 158 -2.22 -13.33 -11.96
C TYR A 158 -2.68 -11.91 -12.35
N ASP A 159 -1.69 -11.06 -12.61
CA ASP A 159 -1.83 -9.73 -13.20
C ASP A 159 -0.66 -9.55 -14.17
N SER A 160 -0.93 -9.21 -15.43
CA SER A 160 0.10 -9.09 -16.46
C SER A 160 1.15 -8.03 -16.14
N ARG A 161 0.79 -7.01 -15.36
CA ARG A 161 1.70 -5.95 -14.88
C ARG A 161 2.66 -6.44 -13.79
N MET A 162 2.33 -7.56 -13.15
CA MET A 162 3.07 -8.17 -12.03
C MET A 162 3.51 -9.61 -12.38
N LYS A 163 3.79 -9.86 -13.67
CA LYS A 163 4.11 -11.20 -14.17
C LYS A 163 5.27 -11.86 -13.40
N THR A 164 6.33 -11.11 -13.10
CA THR A 164 7.54 -11.63 -12.46
C THR A 164 7.26 -12.10 -11.05
N SER A 165 6.59 -11.28 -10.23
CA SER A 165 6.24 -11.65 -8.86
C SER A 165 5.24 -12.80 -8.82
N TYR A 166 4.31 -12.88 -9.78
CA TYR A 166 3.39 -14.00 -9.88
C TYR A 166 4.09 -15.31 -10.22
N LEU A 167 5.06 -15.30 -11.15
CA LEU A 167 5.85 -16.48 -11.48
C LEU A 167 6.71 -16.94 -10.30
N LEU A 168 7.30 -16.00 -9.55
CA LEU A 168 8.02 -16.29 -8.30
C LEU A 168 7.09 -16.97 -7.28
N TYR A 169 5.92 -16.38 -7.03
CA TYR A 169 4.90 -16.96 -6.17
C TYR A 169 4.46 -18.36 -6.61
N LEU A 170 4.15 -18.53 -7.91
CA LEU A 170 3.74 -19.80 -8.49
C LEU A 170 4.84 -20.86 -8.28
N ASN A 171 6.10 -20.50 -8.49
CA ASN A 171 7.19 -21.43 -8.29
C ASN A 171 7.33 -21.85 -6.82
N GLU A 172 7.24 -20.90 -5.88
CA GLU A 172 7.32 -21.20 -4.44
C GLU A 172 6.18 -22.11 -3.97
N ILE A 173 4.92 -21.89 -4.39
CA ILE A 173 3.81 -22.76 -3.98
C ILE A 173 3.92 -24.18 -4.55
N HIS A 174 4.70 -24.36 -5.61
CA HIS A 174 5.00 -25.65 -6.23
C HIS A 174 6.37 -26.21 -5.83
N ASN A 175 6.95 -25.76 -4.71
CA ASN A 175 8.23 -26.22 -4.18
C ASN A 175 9.38 -26.10 -5.18
N ARG A 176 9.43 -24.97 -5.91
CA ARG A 176 10.48 -24.61 -6.87
C ARG A 176 10.67 -25.63 -8.01
N ARG A 177 9.61 -26.35 -8.38
CA ARG A 177 9.64 -27.35 -9.46
C ARG A 177 9.83 -26.77 -10.85
N TYR A 178 9.65 -25.46 -11.02
CA TYR A 178 9.73 -24.81 -12.31
C TYR A 178 10.97 -23.94 -12.41
N SER A 179 11.71 -24.08 -13.51
CA SER A 179 12.85 -23.23 -13.85
C SER A 179 12.39 -22.00 -14.66
N PHE A 180 11.32 -21.32 -14.23
CA PHE A 180 10.79 -20.15 -14.94
C PHE A 180 11.74 -18.94 -14.92
N ILE A 181 12.79 -19.00 -14.11
CA ILE A 181 13.72 -17.91 -13.86
C ILE A 181 15.11 -18.52 -13.88
N VAL A 182 15.78 -18.35 -15.02
CA VAL A 182 17.22 -18.57 -15.21
C VAL A 182 17.98 -17.45 -14.51
#